data_AF-A0A524E7N5-F1
#
_entry.id   AF-A0A524E7N5-F1
#
_cell.length_a   1.000
_cell.length_b   1.000
_cell.length_c   1.000
_cell.angle_alpha   90.00
_cell.angle_beta   90.00
_cell.angle_gamma   90.00
#
_symmetry.space_group_name_H-M   'P 1'
#
loop_
_entity.id
_entity.type
_entity.pdbx_description
1 polymer ?
#
loop_
_entity_poly.entity_id
_entity_poly.type
_entity_poly.pdbx_seq_one_letter_code
_entity_poly.pdbx_strand_id
1 'polypeptide(L)'
;MFFRKLNNSDLWNKIKILREYIKKLGAAFKQRACWSCGRSLNIYDFLSDNLEFSPEHVLKLWQNPILEFHCCKCFKELKINEIEKIEIQLEFRNCSNCNNSIDIYSFSRAHNYLKIKELNDLWLNEEKLIFCSRICERKYYRKKSN
;
A
#
# COMPACT_ATOMS: atom_id res chain seq x y z
N MET A 1 -9.42 -6.70 1.91
CA MET A 1 -8.61 -7.70 1.20
C MET A 1 -8.93 -7.56 -0.29
N PHE A 2 -8.09 -6.87 -1.07
CA PHE A 2 -8.29 -6.77 -2.52
C PHE A 2 -7.52 -7.89 -3.20
N PHE A 3 -8.24 -8.76 -3.88
CA PHE A 3 -7.68 -9.50 -4.99
C PHE A 3 -7.74 -8.58 -6.20
N ARG A 4 -6.64 -7.91 -6.54
CA ARG A 4 -6.45 -7.44 -7.93
C ARG A 4 -6.71 -8.67 -8.80
N LYS A 5 -7.59 -8.57 -9.81
CA LYS A 5 -7.70 -9.62 -10.84
C LYS A 5 -6.33 -9.73 -11.48
N LEU A 6 -5.51 -10.66 -10.99
CA LEU A 6 -4.20 -10.95 -11.53
C LEU A 6 -4.43 -11.38 -12.97
N ASN A 7 -3.89 -10.61 -13.92
CA ASN A 7 -3.79 -11.10 -15.28
C ASN A 7 -2.70 -12.18 -15.25
N ASN A 8 -3.14 -13.43 -15.00
CA ASN A 8 -2.24 -14.53 -14.72
C ASN A 8 -1.21 -14.71 -15.84
N SER A 9 -1.55 -14.42 -17.10
CA SER A 9 -0.61 -14.54 -18.23
C SER A 9 0.58 -13.59 -18.12
N ASP A 10 0.36 -12.33 -17.72
CA ASP A 10 1.43 -11.34 -17.57
C ASP A 10 2.36 -11.69 -16.40
N LEU A 11 1.78 -12.12 -15.26
CA LEU A 11 2.57 -12.58 -14.12
C LEU A 11 3.45 -13.78 -14.51
N TRP A 12 2.92 -14.77 -15.21
CA TRP A 12 3.68 -15.93 -15.66
C TRP A 12 4.81 -15.56 -16.63
N ASN A 13 4.57 -14.62 -17.55
CA ASN A 13 5.60 -14.10 -18.45
C ASN A 13 6.72 -13.41 -17.68
N LYS A 14 6.38 -12.55 -16.71
CA LYS A 14 7.37 -11.87 -15.86
C LYS A 14 8.17 -12.86 -15.00
N ILE A 15 7.53 -13.88 -14.43
CA ILE A 15 8.22 -14.94 -13.68
C ILE A 15 9.21 -15.68 -14.58
N LYS A 16 8.82 -16.00 -15.82
CA LYS A 16 9.71 -16.69 -16.78
C LYS A 16 10.95 -15.86 -17.08
N ILE A 17 10.79 -14.56 -17.37
CA ILE A 17 11.92 -13.64 -17.62
C ILE A 17 12.81 -13.52 -16.37
N LEU A 18 12.19 -13.36 -15.19
CA LEU A 18 12.93 -13.24 -13.93
C LEU A 18 13.77 -14.48 -13.63
N ARG A 19 13.24 -15.68 -13.90
CA ARG A 19 13.99 -16.94 -13.75
C ARG A 19 15.24 -16.97 -14.60
N GLU A 20 15.16 -16.49 -15.84
CA GLU A 20 16.34 -16.41 -16.72
C GLU A 20 17.39 -15.44 -16.20
N TYR A 21 16.99 -14.30 -15.63
CA TYR A 21 17.94 -13.38 -14.99
C TYR A 21 18.58 -13.98 -13.73
N ILE A 22 17.80 -14.67 -12.90
CA ILE A 22 18.32 -15.35 -11.69
C ILE A 22 19.32 -16.44 -12.08
N LYS A 23 19.02 -17.25 -13.10
CA LYS A 23 19.95 -18.27 -13.63
C LYS A 23 21.26 -17.65 -14.09
N LYS A 24 21.20 -16.52 -14.82
CA LYS A 24 22.39 -15.80 -15.28
C LYS A 24 23.27 -15.30 -14.14
N LEU A 25 22.67 -14.90 -13.01
CA LEU A 25 23.42 -14.51 -11.81
C LEU A 25 24.05 -15.70 -11.09
N GLY A 26 23.42 -16.88 -11.14
CA GLY A 26 23.92 -18.09 -10.48
C GLY A 26 24.18 -17.86 -8.98
N ALA A 27 25.41 -18.11 -8.54
CA ALA A 27 25.83 -17.95 -7.14
C ALA A 27 25.78 -16.49 -6.63
N ALA A 28 25.78 -15.50 -7.53
CA ALA A 28 25.67 -14.09 -7.14
C ALA A 28 24.24 -13.70 -6.72
N PHE A 29 23.24 -14.55 -6.93
CA PHE A 29 21.87 -14.28 -6.52
C PHE A 29 21.73 -14.31 -5.00
N LYS A 30 21.53 -13.13 -4.40
CA LYS A 30 21.24 -13.02 -2.97
C LYS A 30 19.89 -13.65 -2.58
N GLN A 31 19.94 -14.62 -1.67
CA GLN A 31 18.77 -15.00 -0.89
C GLN A 31 18.48 -13.92 0.15
N ARG A 32 17.21 -13.69 0.44
CA ARG A 32 16.77 -12.68 1.41
C ARG A 32 15.90 -13.32 2.47
N ALA A 33 15.98 -12.76 3.67
CA ALA A 33 15.11 -13.07 4.78
C ALA A 33 14.38 -11.81 5.23
N CYS A 34 13.24 -11.99 5.88
CA CYS A 34 12.51 -10.92 6.53
C CYS A 34 13.39 -10.28 7.60
N TRP A 35 13.55 -8.96 7.53
CA TRP A 35 14.36 -8.22 8.48
C TRP A 35 13.88 -8.38 9.93
N SER A 36 12.57 -8.39 10.17
CA SER A 36 12.02 -8.48 11.53
C SER A 36 11.97 -9.89 12.11
N CYS A 37 11.74 -10.93 11.29
CA CYS A 37 11.44 -12.28 11.80
C CYS A 37 12.35 -13.39 11.23
N GLY A 38 13.30 -13.05 10.37
CA GLY A 38 14.26 -14.00 9.78
C GLY A 38 13.67 -15.01 8.79
N ARG A 39 12.35 -14.98 8.53
CA ARG A 39 11.72 -15.90 7.57
C ARG A 39 12.29 -15.69 6.16
N SER A 40 12.70 -16.78 5.51
CA SER A 40 13.13 -16.74 4.11
C SER A 40 12.06 -16.14 3.20
N LEU A 41 12.48 -15.24 2.31
CA LEU A 41 11.59 -14.53 1.40
C LEU A 41 11.74 -15.06 -0.03
N ASN A 42 10.63 -15.08 -0.74
CA ASN A 42 10.58 -15.48 -2.13
C ASN A 42 10.42 -14.26 -3.04
N ILE A 43 11.36 -14.10 -3.97
CA ILE A 43 11.33 -12.99 -4.94
C ILE A 43 10.09 -13.03 -5.84
N TYR A 44 9.50 -14.21 -6.08
CA TYR A 44 8.28 -14.33 -6.87
C TYR A 44 7.06 -13.75 -6.15
N ASP A 45 7.01 -13.87 -4.83
CA ASP A 45 5.95 -13.24 -4.01
C ASP A 45 6.11 -11.72 -4.08
N PHE A 46 7.35 -11.23 -3.97
CA PHE A 46 7.67 -9.80 -4.13
C PHE A 46 7.30 -9.27 -5.53
N LEU A 47 7.56 -10.02 -6.60
CA LEU A 47 7.10 -9.67 -7.96
C LEU A 47 5.58 -9.62 -8.05
N SER A 48 4.87 -10.57 -7.43
CA SER A 48 3.41 -10.64 -7.49
C SER A 48 2.73 -9.44 -6.83
N ASP A 49 3.33 -8.91 -5.77
CA ASP A 49 2.86 -7.71 -5.08
C ASP A 49 3.21 -6.41 -5.82
N ASN A 50 4.23 -6.43 -6.70
CA ASN A 50 4.74 -5.26 -7.41
C ASN A 50 4.73 -5.44 -8.94
N LEU A 51 3.57 -5.88 -9.47
CA LEU A 51 3.37 -6.17 -10.89
C LEU A 51 3.60 -4.98 -11.82
N GLU A 52 3.58 -3.76 -11.35
CA GLU A 52 3.91 -2.56 -12.13
C GLU A 52 5.37 -2.54 -12.60
N PHE A 53 6.28 -3.22 -11.89
CA PHE A 53 7.70 -3.20 -12.23
C PHE A 53 8.05 -4.24 -13.30
N SER A 54 9.14 -3.96 -14.02
CA SER A 54 9.75 -4.94 -14.91
C SER A 54 10.53 -5.99 -14.10
N PRO A 55 10.69 -7.23 -14.62
CA PRO A 55 11.49 -8.26 -13.96
C PRO A 55 12.91 -7.83 -13.62
N GLU A 56 13.54 -7.04 -14.50
CA GLU A 56 14.88 -6.49 -14.29
C GLU A 56 14.91 -5.51 -13.11
N HIS A 57 13.92 -4.62 -13.03
CA HIS A 57 13.82 -3.65 -11.94
C HIS A 57 13.58 -4.36 -10.60
N VAL A 58 12.70 -5.37 -10.58
CA VAL A 58 12.47 -6.21 -9.39
C VAL A 58 13.76 -6.87 -8.93
N LEU A 59 14.54 -7.45 -9.86
CA LEU A 59 15.81 -8.07 -9.52
C LEU A 59 16.83 -7.05 -8.99
N LYS A 60 16.90 -5.85 -9.59
CA LYS A 60 17.78 -4.77 -9.13
C LYS A 60 17.45 -4.35 -7.69
N LEU A 61 16.17 -4.19 -7.36
CA LEU A 61 15.72 -3.91 -6.00
C LEU A 61 16.10 -5.07 -5.07
N TRP A 62 15.83 -6.30 -5.47
CA TRP A 62 16.15 -7.49 -4.66
C TRP A 62 17.63 -7.62 -4.33
N GLN A 63 18.52 -7.27 -5.27
CA GLN A 63 19.97 -7.32 -5.08
C GLN A 63 20.55 -6.11 -4.32
N ASN A 64 19.77 -5.04 -4.14
CA ASN A 64 20.20 -3.80 -3.51
C ASN A 64 20.57 -4.02 -2.02
N PRO A 65 21.82 -3.78 -1.60
CA PRO A 65 22.28 -4.11 -0.24
C PRO A 65 21.62 -3.27 0.85
N ILE A 66 21.07 -2.09 0.53
CA ILE A 66 20.50 -1.14 1.50
C ILE A 66 19.04 -1.48 1.81
N LEU A 67 18.33 -2.16 0.90
CA LEU A 67 16.91 -2.44 1.09
C LEU A 67 16.66 -3.56 2.10
N GLU A 68 15.83 -3.25 3.08
CA GLU A 68 15.25 -4.20 4.04
C GLU A 68 13.93 -4.74 3.50
N PHE A 69 13.78 -6.07 3.51
CA PHE A 69 12.57 -6.73 3.05
C PHE A 69 11.82 -7.31 4.23
N HIS A 70 10.49 -7.20 4.18
CA HIS A 70 9.60 -7.69 5.24
C HIS A 70 8.64 -8.73 4.66
N CYS A 71 8.41 -9.82 5.39
CA CYS A 71 7.37 -10.78 5.02
C CYS A 71 5.99 -10.12 5.15
N CYS A 72 4.98 -10.67 4.47
CA CYS A 72 3.63 -10.08 4.46
C CYS A 72 3.03 -9.86 5.87
N LYS A 73 3.38 -10.70 6.85
CA LYS A 73 2.92 -10.53 8.25
C LYS A 73 3.57 -9.31 8.89
N CYS A 74 4.90 -9.25 8.93
CA CYS A 74 5.63 -8.11 9.51
C CYS A 74 5.34 -6.79 8.77
N PHE A 75 5.16 -6.85 7.44
CA PHE A 75 4.77 -5.67 6.67
C PHE A 75 3.36 -5.16 7.04
N LYS A 76 2.41 -6.06 7.32
CA LYS A 76 1.09 -5.67 7.83
C LYS A 76 1.19 -5.04 9.22
N GLU A 77 1.99 -5.61 10.11
CA GLU A 77 2.22 -5.06 11.45
C GLU A 77 2.86 -3.66 11.39
N LEU A 78 3.85 -3.46 10.51
CA LEU A 78 4.43 -2.12 10.27
C LEU A 78 3.36 -1.12 9.81
N LYS A 79 2.50 -1.50 8.86
CA LYS A 79 1.42 -0.63 8.38
C LYS A 79 0.36 -0.35 9.44
N ILE A 80 0.03 -1.33 10.29
CA ILE A 80 -0.89 -1.14 11.41
C ILE A 80 -0.30 -0.09 12.36
N ASN A 81 0.96 -0.23 12.75
CA ASN A 81 1.63 0.75 13.63
C ASN A 81 1.65 2.16 13.03
N GLU A 82 1.80 2.30 11.71
CA GLU A 82 1.76 3.61 11.04
C GLU A 82 0.34 4.20 11.03
N ILE A 83 -0.70 3.38 10.87
CA ILE A 83 -2.10 3.85 10.94
C ILE A 83 -2.47 4.17 12.39
N GLU A 84 -2.09 3.32 13.36
CA GLU A 84 -2.30 3.56 14.80
C GLU A 84 -1.63 4.87 15.25
N LYS A 85 -0.45 5.21 14.70
CA LYS A 85 0.17 6.52 14.95
C LYS A 85 -0.69 7.69 14.46
N ILE A 86 -1.40 7.53 13.35
CA ILE A 86 -2.33 8.54 12.85
C ILE A 86 -3.60 8.56 13.70
N GLU A 87 -4.10 7.41 14.14
CA GLU A 87 -5.26 7.32 15.05
C GLU A 87 -5.00 7.97 16.41
N ILE A 88 -3.82 7.77 16.99
CA ILE A 88 -3.42 8.42 18.25
C ILE A 88 -3.44 9.95 18.11
N GLN A 89 -3.11 10.47 16.93
CA GLN A 89 -3.12 11.92 16.69
C GLN A 89 -4.53 12.45 16.45
N LEU A 90 -5.37 11.72 15.71
CA LEU A 90 -6.69 12.19 15.34
C LEU A 90 -7.65 11.01 15.05
N GLU A 91 -8.23 10.47 16.12
CA GLU A 91 -9.05 9.25 16.09
C GLU A 91 -10.33 9.43 15.26
N PHE A 92 -10.97 10.60 15.37
CA PHE A 92 -12.21 10.92 14.68
C PHE A 92 -12.19 12.31 14.05
N ARG A 93 -12.87 12.45 12.91
CA ARG A 93 -13.21 13.75 12.31
C ARG A 93 -14.66 13.80 11.87
N ASN A 94 -15.24 14.99 11.83
CA ASN A 94 -16.61 15.18 11.40
C ASN A 94 -16.71 15.41 9.89
N CYS A 95 -17.69 14.75 9.26
CA CYS A 95 -18.04 14.99 7.86
C CYS A 95 -18.45 16.45 7.64
N SER A 96 -17.82 17.16 6.71
CA SER A 96 -18.14 18.56 6.42
C SER A 96 -19.55 18.80 5.85
N ASN A 97 -20.28 17.76 5.46
CA ASN A 97 -21.66 17.86 4.95
C ASN A 97 -22.75 17.46 5.96
N CYS A 98 -22.56 16.33 6.66
CA CYS A 98 -23.60 15.75 7.51
C CYS A 98 -23.21 15.73 9.00
N ASN A 99 -22.00 16.19 9.33
CA ASN A 99 -21.44 16.24 10.68
C ASN A 99 -21.35 14.88 11.40
N ASN A 100 -21.52 13.76 10.69
CA ASN A 100 -21.28 12.44 11.26
C ASN A 100 -19.80 12.31 11.63
N SER A 101 -19.51 11.74 12.79
CA SER A 101 -18.17 11.30 13.17
C SER A 101 -17.71 10.20 12.23
N ILE A 102 -16.47 10.31 11.76
CA ILE A 102 -15.80 9.39 10.85
C ILE A 102 -14.51 8.98 11.53
N ASP A 103 -14.24 7.68 11.62
CA ASP A 103 -12.92 7.15 11.99
C ASP A 103 -12.02 7.00 10.74
N ILE A 104 -10.71 6.92 10.95
CA ILE A 104 -9.75 6.87 9.84
C ILE A 104 -9.95 5.66 8.93
N TYR A 105 -10.40 4.52 9.45
CA TYR A 105 -10.60 3.31 8.66
C TYR A 105 -11.81 3.46 7.75
N SER A 106 -12.93 3.96 8.28
CA SER A 106 -14.14 4.28 7.55
C SER A 106 -13.87 5.30 6.45
N PHE A 107 -13.08 6.34 6.75
CA PHE A 107 -12.65 7.33 5.77
C PHE A 107 -11.77 6.73 4.68
N SER A 108 -10.68 6.05 5.05
CA SER A 108 -9.75 5.42 4.10
C SER A 108 -10.50 4.48 3.16
N ARG A 109 -11.41 3.67 3.70
CA ARG A 109 -12.25 2.75 2.91
C ARG A 109 -13.17 3.49 1.93
N ALA A 110 -13.83 4.56 2.35
CA ALA A 110 -14.72 5.36 1.50
C ALA A 110 -13.98 6.05 0.33
N HIS A 111 -12.67 6.26 0.49
CA HIS A 111 -11.80 6.94 -0.48
C HIS A 111 -10.82 6.00 -1.19
N ASN A 112 -11.22 4.74 -1.40
CA ASN A 112 -10.43 3.71 -2.12
C ASN A 112 -9.10 3.33 -1.45
N TYR A 113 -9.07 3.30 -0.12
CA TYR A 113 -7.92 2.88 0.69
C TYR A 113 -6.68 3.74 0.40
N LEU A 114 -6.78 5.00 0.83
CA LEU A 114 -5.70 5.98 0.74
C LEU A 114 -4.39 5.43 1.31
N LYS A 115 -3.27 5.72 0.64
CA LYS A 115 -1.92 5.45 1.15
C LYS A 115 -1.65 6.31 2.38
N ILE A 116 -0.70 5.89 3.21
CA ILE A 116 -0.36 6.59 4.46
C ILE A 116 0.02 8.05 4.23
N LYS A 117 0.78 8.35 3.17
CA LYS A 117 1.08 9.73 2.79
C LYS A 117 -0.18 10.54 2.49
N GLU A 118 -1.13 9.96 1.75
CA GLU A 118 -2.41 10.61 1.42
C GLU A 118 -3.29 10.78 2.67
N LEU A 119 -3.24 9.83 3.60
CA LEU A 119 -3.89 9.96 4.90
C LEU A 119 -3.26 11.09 5.72
N ASN A 120 -1.94 11.22 5.77
CA ASN A 120 -1.31 12.36 6.46
C ASN A 120 -1.74 13.70 5.83
N ASP A 121 -1.73 13.79 4.50
CA ASP A 121 -2.05 15.04 3.79
C ASP A 121 -3.55 15.43 3.91
N LEU A 122 -4.45 14.46 3.99
CA LEU A 122 -5.91 14.70 4.01
C LEU A 122 -6.54 14.59 5.41
N TRP A 123 -6.17 13.56 6.17
CA TRP A 123 -6.75 13.25 7.48
C TRP A 123 -6.20 14.14 8.57
N LEU A 124 -4.87 14.24 8.70
CA LEU A 124 -4.21 15.04 9.74
C LEU A 124 -4.24 16.54 9.45
N ASN A 125 -4.56 16.95 8.22
CA ASN A 125 -4.75 18.36 7.90
C ASN A 125 -6.19 18.79 8.26
N GLU A 126 -6.34 19.47 9.40
CA GLU A 126 -7.65 19.93 9.90
C GLU A 126 -8.32 20.96 8.98
N GLU A 127 -7.56 21.70 8.18
CA GLU A 127 -8.11 22.68 7.21
C GLU A 127 -8.76 22.00 6.00
N LYS A 128 -8.41 20.74 5.72
CA LYS A 128 -9.00 19.99 4.62
C LYS A 128 -10.42 19.56 4.96
N LEU A 129 -11.35 19.86 4.06
CA LEU A 129 -12.70 19.31 4.11
C LEU A 129 -12.65 17.81 3.88
N ILE A 130 -13.34 17.06 4.73
CA ILE A 130 -13.45 15.61 4.62
C ILE A 130 -14.92 15.20 4.57
N PHE A 131 -15.19 14.10 3.89
CA PHE A 131 -16.54 13.61 3.69
C PHE A 131 -16.60 12.11 3.96
N CYS A 132 -17.66 11.66 4.62
CA CYS A 132 -17.90 10.24 4.91
C CYS A 132 -18.18 9.42 3.63
N SER A 133 -18.50 10.08 2.52
CA SER A 133 -18.72 9.46 1.22
C SER A 133 -18.66 10.49 0.09
N ARG A 134 -18.44 10.02 -1.13
CA ARG A 134 -18.58 10.81 -2.37
C ARG A 134 -19.97 11.45 -2.53
N ILE A 135 -21.00 10.86 -1.93
CA ILE A 135 -22.36 11.41 -1.95
C ILE A 135 -22.41 12.68 -1.11
N CYS A 136 -21.81 12.66 0.09
CA CYS A 136 -21.75 13.84 0.95
C CYS A 136 -20.92 14.97 0.34
N GLU A 137 -19.79 14.64 -0.29
CA GLU A 137 -18.97 15.58 -1.03
C GLU A 137 -19.77 16.30 -2.13
N ARG A 138 -20.44 15.54 -3.00
CA ARG A 138 -21.27 16.11 -4.08
C ARG A 138 -22.41 16.98 -3.54
N LYS A 139 -23.05 16.57 -2.44
CA LYS A 139 -24.13 17.34 -1.81
C LYS A 139 -23.61 18.65 -1.24
N TYR A 140 -22.44 18.65 -0.59
CA TYR A 140 -21.83 19.85 -0.03
C TYR A 140 -21.56 20.90 -1.11
N TYR A 141 -20.87 20.51 -2.19
CA TYR A 141 -20.55 21.45 -3.26
C TYR A 141 -21.78 21.95 -4.00
N ARG A 142 -22.82 21.11 -4.20
CA ARG A 142 -24.10 21.56 -4.77
C ARG A 142 -24.80 22.62 -3.90
N LYS A 143 -24.75 22.49 -2.57
CA LYS A 143 -25.34 23.49 -1.66
C LYS A 143 -24.59 24.82 -1.68
N LYS A 144 -23.28 24.79 -1.95
CA LYS A 144 -22.42 25.98 -1.92
C LYS A 144 -22.45 26.78 -3.23
N SER A 145 -22.91 26.16 -4.32
CA SER A 145 -23.08 26.79 -5.64
C SER A 145 -24.45 27.46 -5.84
N ASN A 146 -25.36 27.34 -4.87
CA ASN A 146 -26.63 28.05 -4.77
C ASN A 146 -26.56 29.05 -3.62
#